data_AF-A0A2N4YW45-F1
#
_entry.id   AF-A0A2N4YW45-F1
#
_cell.length_a   1.000
_cell.length_b   1.000
_cell.length_c   1.000
_cell.angle_alpha   90.00
_cell.angle_beta   90.00
_cell.angle_gamma   90.00
#
_symmetry.space_group_name_H-M   'P 1'
#
loop_
_entity.id
_entity.type
_entity.pdbx_description
1 polymer ?
#
loop_
_entity_poly.entity_id
_entity_poly.type
_entity_poly.pdbx_seq_one_letter_code
_entity_poly.pdbx_strand_id
1 'polypeptide(L)'
;MRWSQSDRKVLTIIAIVGLLLYVIYKGLQFLSGVSMGASFGVGLGGMSSSQKVEESRKVETDAPPQVLYRIDKYRYLTLENYISCDKGGQVYYNDTQREIKTQLGWEHEFYDFSYRRGNYFAAYKGTVINGANNGYLAFPGASTRQYCGSGRSAQGCPVFFFFSADYGRTFIYKIVAAEYSTPERFSKLKVVVANDGVYLRDESQKESVYSHPIGLRDLYSVNKLRFSDGALISIYDDWQNEIAGLVKEELIRKKIPYANEYGPDFRILDYIRTLTPPKTRHESNLMVDKLSEIRMEIEDKIYG
;
A
#
# COMPACT_ATOMS: atom_id res chain seq x y z
N MET A 1 16.48 -73.77 -18.80
CA MET A 1 15.34 -73.33 -19.64
C MET A 1 15.87 -72.96 -21.03
N ARG A 2 15.55 -73.76 -22.06
CA ARG A 2 15.92 -73.48 -23.47
C ARG A 2 14.81 -72.60 -24.05
N TRP A 3 15.14 -71.34 -24.35
CA TRP A 3 14.22 -70.41 -24.99
C TRP A 3 13.97 -70.83 -26.44
N SER A 4 12.71 -70.85 -26.87
CA SER A 4 12.36 -71.21 -28.24
C SER A 4 12.75 -70.08 -29.20
N GLN A 5 12.89 -70.39 -30.50
CA GLN A 5 13.22 -69.39 -31.53
C GLN A 5 12.17 -68.25 -31.59
N SER A 6 10.96 -68.48 -31.08
CA SER A 6 9.89 -67.49 -30.93
C SER A 6 10.21 -66.47 -29.82
N ASP A 7 10.69 -66.93 -28.67
CA ASP A 7 10.95 -66.08 -27.51
C ASP A 7 12.12 -65.10 -27.75
N ARG A 8 13.11 -65.53 -28.55
CA ARG A 8 14.19 -64.65 -29.03
C ARG A 8 13.68 -63.54 -29.93
N LYS A 9 12.69 -63.80 -30.79
CA LYS A 9 12.09 -62.78 -31.66
C LYS A 9 11.29 -61.76 -30.85
N VAL A 10 10.54 -62.22 -29.84
CA VAL A 10 9.78 -61.34 -28.93
C VAL A 10 10.72 -60.43 -28.13
N LEU A 11 11.81 -60.96 -27.55
CA LEU A 11 12.80 -60.14 -26.85
C LEU A 11 13.49 -59.13 -27.76
N THR A 12 13.78 -59.51 -29.01
CA THR A 12 14.40 -58.60 -29.99
C THR A 12 13.45 -57.46 -30.34
N ILE A 13 12.16 -57.73 -30.50
CA ILE A 13 11.13 -56.70 -30.74
C ILE A 13 11.02 -55.76 -29.54
N ILE A 14 10.98 -56.29 -28.31
CA ILE A 14 10.91 -55.48 -27.08
C ILE A 14 12.16 -54.57 -26.96
N ALA A 15 13.35 -55.09 -27.27
CA ALA A 15 14.58 -54.29 -27.26
C ALA A 15 14.57 -53.18 -28.31
N ILE A 16 14.10 -53.46 -29.53
CA ILE A 16 13.99 -52.46 -30.61
C ILE A 16 12.96 -51.38 -30.25
N VAL A 17 11.79 -51.77 -29.73
CA VAL A 17 10.76 -50.81 -29.28
C VAL A 17 11.27 -49.97 -28.11
N GLY A 18 11.97 -50.58 -27.15
CA GLY A 18 12.59 -49.86 -26.03
C GLY A 18 13.63 -48.83 -26.50
N LEU A 19 14.47 -49.19 -27.48
CA LEU A 19 15.45 -48.27 -28.05
C LEU A 19 14.77 -47.12 -28.81
N LEU A 20 13.73 -47.41 -29.58
CA LEU A 20 12.94 -46.40 -30.29
C LEU A 20 12.28 -45.42 -29.33
N LEU A 21 11.66 -45.92 -28.24
CA LEU A 21 11.05 -45.09 -27.21
C LEU A 21 12.09 -44.23 -26.49
N TYR A 22 13.28 -44.75 -26.24
CA TYR A 22 14.38 -43.99 -25.63
C TYR A 22 14.89 -42.86 -26.55
N VAL A 23 15.03 -43.13 -27.85
CA VAL A 23 15.41 -42.12 -28.85
C VAL A 23 14.33 -41.05 -28.99
N ILE A 24 13.05 -41.43 -29.02
CA ILE A 24 11.92 -40.49 -29.02
C ILE A 24 11.92 -39.65 -27.74
N TYR A 25 12.11 -40.24 -26.57
CA TYR A 25 12.21 -39.53 -25.29
C TYR A 25 13.37 -38.51 -25.28
N LYS A 26 14.56 -38.90 -25.77
CA LYS A 26 15.71 -37.99 -25.90
C LYS A 26 15.48 -36.91 -26.96
N GLY A 27 14.79 -37.22 -28.05
CA GLY A 27 14.38 -36.25 -29.07
C GLY A 27 13.37 -35.23 -28.55
N LEU A 28 12.40 -35.66 -27.74
CA LEU A 28 11.45 -34.80 -27.05
C LEU A 28 12.15 -33.89 -26.01
N GLN A 29 13.11 -34.42 -25.24
CA GLN A 29 13.96 -33.64 -24.34
C GLN A 29 14.77 -32.57 -25.09
N PHE A 30 15.32 -32.92 -26.26
CA PHE A 30 16.03 -31.97 -27.12
C PHE A 30 15.08 -30.90 -27.68
N LEU A 31 13.90 -31.28 -28.18
CA LEU A 31 12.88 -30.36 -28.69
C LEU A 31 12.31 -29.43 -27.61
N SER A 32 12.18 -29.89 -26.36
CA SER A 32 11.88 -29.01 -25.21
C SER A 32 13.03 -28.04 -24.88
N GLY A 33 14.27 -28.39 -25.22
CA GLY A 33 15.42 -27.48 -25.11
C GLY A 33 15.46 -26.40 -26.20
N VAL A 34 14.89 -26.67 -27.39
CA VAL A 34 14.85 -25.70 -28.52
C VAL A 34 13.54 -24.92 -28.61
N SER A 35 12.48 -25.32 -27.87
CA SER A 35 11.21 -24.58 -27.78
C SER A 35 11.08 -23.69 -26.53
N MET A 36 12.07 -23.67 -25.64
CA MET A 36 12.19 -22.67 -24.56
C MET A 36 12.72 -21.32 -25.09
N GLY A 37 12.02 -20.81 -26.11
CA GLY A 37 12.21 -19.50 -26.69
C GLY A 37 10.89 -18.73 -26.81
N ALA A 38 9.91 -18.97 -25.93
CA ALA A 38 8.79 -18.06 -25.63
C ALA A 38 7.83 -18.69 -24.61
N SER A 39 8.10 -18.55 -23.30
CA SER A 39 7.01 -18.47 -22.32
C SER A 39 7.57 -17.97 -20.98
N PHE A 40 7.08 -16.82 -20.54
CA PHE A 40 7.38 -16.24 -19.24
C PHE A 40 6.43 -16.82 -18.19
N GLY A 41 6.98 -17.19 -17.03
CA GLY A 41 6.22 -17.23 -15.78
C GLY A 41 6.30 -18.54 -15.01
N VAL A 42 7.21 -18.59 -14.02
CA VAL A 42 7.05 -18.95 -12.59
C VAL A 42 8.37 -19.50 -12.08
N GLY A 43 9.10 -18.68 -11.31
CA GLY A 43 10.40 -19.02 -10.76
C GLY A 43 10.28 -19.92 -9.51
N LEU A 44 10.57 -21.20 -9.68
CA LEU A 44 11.19 -22.04 -8.65
C LEU A 44 12.30 -22.83 -9.35
N GLY A 45 13.54 -22.35 -9.27
CA GLY A 45 14.69 -23.02 -9.87
C GLY A 45 15.99 -22.36 -9.45
N GLY A 46 16.83 -23.12 -8.75
CA GLY A 46 18.12 -22.68 -8.22
C GLY A 46 19.04 -22.12 -9.30
N MET A 47 19.60 -20.95 -9.01
CA MET A 47 20.65 -20.33 -9.81
C MET A 47 21.98 -21.06 -9.55
N SER A 48 22.49 -21.75 -10.56
CA SER A 48 23.91 -22.11 -10.65
C SER A 48 24.37 -21.93 -12.09
N SER A 49 24.81 -20.72 -12.40
CA SER A 49 26.04 -20.39 -13.14
C SER A 49 25.95 -18.93 -13.57
N SER A 50 26.69 -18.07 -12.87
CA SER A 50 27.07 -16.69 -13.22
C SER A 50 26.20 -15.96 -14.25
N GLN A 51 24.96 -15.64 -13.89
CA GLN A 51 24.31 -14.49 -14.52
C GLN A 51 25.04 -13.28 -13.95
N LYS A 52 25.89 -12.62 -14.77
CA LYS A 52 26.30 -11.25 -14.46
C LYS A 52 25.00 -10.45 -14.40
N VAL A 53 24.48 -10.25 -13.19
CA VAL A 53 23.49 -9.22 -12.94
C VAL A 53 24.15 -7.96 -13.48
N GLU A 54 23.57 -7.37 -14.52
CA GLU A 54 24.01 -6.08 -15.01
C GLU A 54 23.96 -5.15 -13.79
N GLU A 55 25.14 -4.85 -13.24
CA GLU A 55 25.24 -4.00 -12.06
C GLU A 55 24.63 -2.67 -12.49
N SER A 56 23.52 -2.28 -11.85
CA SER A 56 22.78 -1.12 -12.28
C SER A 56 23.70 0.08 -12.28
N ARG A 57 23.96 0.64 -13.46
CA ARG A 57 24.85 1.78 -13.61
C ARG A 57 24.27 2.99 -12.89
N LYS A 58 25.13 3.76 -12.23
CA LYS A 58 24.81 5.08 -11.69
C LYS A 58 24.47 6.01 -12.85
N VAL A 59 23.26 6.56 -12.86
CA VAL A 59 22.80 7.53 -13.85
C VAL A 59 22.95 8.93 -13.26
N GLU A 60 23.86 9.70 -13.85
CA GLU A 60 24.00 11.14 -13.62
C GLU A 60 23.56 11.87 -14.88
N THR A 61 22.62 12.80 -14.74
CA THR A 61 22.13 13.67 -15.79
C THR A 61 22.58 15.10 -15.54
N ASP A 62 22.78 15.83 -16.62
CA ASP A 62 23.08 17.27 -16.63
C ASP A 62 21.81 18.13 -16.66
N ALA A 63 20.66 17.52 -16.38
CA ALA A 63 19.38 18.21 -16.40
C ALA A 63 19.32 19.30 -15.33
N PRO A 64 18.93 20.55 -15.69
CA PRO A 64 18.87 21.64 -14.72
C PRO A 64 17.80 21.37 -13.67
N PRO A 65 18.05 21.68 -12.38
CA PRO A 65 17.04 21.54 -11.33
C PRO A 65 15.74 22.25 -11.67
N GLN A 66 14.61 21.55 -11.51
CA GLN A 66 13.27 22.12 -11.70
C GLN A 66 12.55 22.30 -10.38
N VAL A 67 11.81 23.39 -10.21
CA VAL A 67 10.98 23.59 -9.02
C VAL A 67 9.64 22.87 -9.20
N LEU A 68 9.38 21.83 -8.41
CA LEU A 68 8.12 21.07 -8.46
C LEU A 68 7.00 21.75 -7.69
N TYR A 69 7.34 22.35 -6.55
CA TYR A 69 6.39 22.96 -5.65
C TYR A 69 7.08 24.06 -4.87
N ARG A 70 6.39 25.18 -4.65
CA ARG A 70 6.91 26.32 -3.91
C ARG A 70 5.95 26.69 -2.80
N ILE A 71 6.44 26.69 -1.56
CA ILE A 71 5.70 27.20 -0.40
C ILE A 71 5.85 28.73 -0.38
N ASP A 72 7.08 29.22 -0.52
CA ASP A 72 7.40 30.64 -0.59
C ASP A 72 8.75 30.87 -1.30
N LYS A 73 9.31 32.08 -1.14
CA LYS A 73 10.60 32.47 -1.74
C LYS A 73 11.76 31.54 -1.34
N TYR A 74 11.78 31.05 -0.11
CA TYR A 74 12.90 30.34 0.49
C TYR A 74 12.65 28.83 0.62
N ARG A 75 11.39 28.42 0.71
CA ARG A 75 10.97 27.03 0.93
C ARG A 75 10.32 26.43 -0.33
N TYR A 76 10.95 25.42 -0.92
CA TYR A 76 10.49 24.80 -2.17
C TYR A 76 11.05 23.38 -2.40
N LEU A 77 10.38 22.62 -3.27
CA LEU A 77 10.83 21.32 -3.76
C LEU A 77 11.55 21.47 -5.10
N THR A 78 12.69 20.80 -5.26
CA THR A 78 13.39 20.64 -6.54
C THR A 78 13.34 19.20 -7.03
N LEU A 79 13.21 19.00 -8.34
CA LEU A 79 13.52 17.76 -9.05
C LEU A 79 14.91 17.92 -9.66
N GLU A 80 15.82 17.02 -9.30
CA GLU A 80 17.23 17.04 -9.70
C GLU A 80 17.64 15.68 -10.26
N ASN A 81 18.67 15.69 -11.10
CA ASN A 81 19.22 14.49 -11.74
C ASN A 81 18.11 13.57 -12.30
N TYR A 82 17.28 14.08 -13.22
CA TYR A 82 16.15 13.36 -13.82
C TYR A 82 16.37 13.15 -15.33
N ILE A 83 15.68 12.17 -15.92
CA ILE A 83 15.71 11.92 -17.39
C ILE A 83 14.62 12.73 -18.11
N SER A 84 13.43 12.77 -17.52
CA SER A 84 12.31 13.62 -17.97
C SER A 84 11.50 14.09 -16.77
N CYS A 85 10.67 15.12 -16.93
CA CYS A 85 9.91 15.71 -15.83
C CYS A 85 8.99 14.69 -15.10
N ASP A 86 8.64 13.59 -15.77
CA ASP A 86 7.78 12.53 -15.28
C ASP A 86 8.52 11.21 -14.97
N LYS A 87 9.84 11.12 -15.21
CA LYS A 87 10.61 9.86 -15.05
C LYS A 87 11.91 10.05 -14.29
N GLY A 88 12.10 9.19 -13.29
CA GLY A 88 13.23 9.20 -12.38
C GLY A 88 13.35 10.51 -11.60
N GLY A 89 14.57 10.83 -11.21
CA GLY A 89 14.87 12.08 -10.54
C GLY A 89 14.71 12.04 -9.03
N GLN A 90 15.63 12.74 -8.37
CA GLN A 90 15.63 12.91 -6.93
C GLN A 90 14.88 14.19 -6.59
N VAL A 91 14.03 14.11 -5.56
CA VAL A 91 13.32 15.29 -5.06
C VAL A 91 13.98 15.77 -3.79
N TYR A 92 14.26 17.07 -3.71
CA TYR A 92 14.82 17.69 -2.52
C TYR A 92 13.88 18.78 -1.99
N TYR A 93 13.66 18.77 -0.68
CA TYR A 93 13.16 19.93 0.03
C TYR A 93 14.31 20.91 0.29
N ASN A 94 14.08 22.18 0.01
CA ASN A 94 15.04 23.26 0.23
C ASN A 94 14.41 24.32 1.14
N ASP A 95 15.14 24.74 2.17
CA ASP A 95 14.92 25.98 2.93
C ASP A 95 16.23 26.76 2.95
N THR A 96 16.32 27.79 2.12
CA THR A 96 17.56 28.57 1.96
C THR A 96 17.83 29.51 3.12
N GLN A 97 16.84 29.86 3.95
CA GLN A 97 17.07 30.64 5.17
C GLN A 97 17.67 29.80 6.29
N ARG A 98 17.30 28.51 6.34
CA ARG A 98 17.76 27.56 7.36
C ARG A 98 18.93 26.68 6.90
N GLU A 99 19.40 26.88 5.67
CA GLU A 99 20.44 26.08 5.02
C GLU A 99 20.08 24.58 5.00
N ILE A 100 18.80 24.27 4.77
CA ILE A 100 18.30 22.89 4.71
C ILE A 100 18.19 22.48 3.24
N LYS A 101 18.81 21.35 2.91
CA LYS A 101 18.54 20.58 1.70
C LYS A 101 18.38 19.11 2.07
N THR A 102 17.15 18.62 2.00
CA THR A 102 16.81 17.26 2.47
C THR A 102 16.20 16.48 1.31
N GLN A 103 16.78 15.32 1.00
CA GLN A 103 16.24 14.44 -0.02
C GLN A 103 14.91 13.84 0.47
N LEU A 104 13.91 13.83 -0.40
CA LEU A 104 12.64 13.15 -0.21
C LEU A 104 12.59 11.86 -1.04
N GLY A 105 11.98 10.81 -0.51
CA GLY A 105 11.89 9.51 -1.16
C GLY A 105 13.04 8.56 -0.80
N TRP A 106 12.99 7.37 -1.40
CA TRP A 106 13.94 6.27 -1.14
C TRP A 106 14.97 6.06 -2.26
N GLU A 107 14.99 6.95 -3.26
CA GLU A 107 15.91 6.87 -4.41
C GLU A 107 17.28 7.45 -4.05
N HIS A 108 17.89 6.86 -3.02
CA HIS A 108 19.22 7.25 -2.51
C HIS A 108 20.33 6.82 -3.45
N GLU A 109 20.11 5.74 -4.19
CA GLU A 109 21.12 5.13 -5.07
C GLU A 109 20.64 5.20 -6.53
N PHE A 110 21.48 5.78 -7.37
CA PHE A 110 21.21 6.27 -8.73
C PHE A 110 21.09 5.16 -9.79
N TYR A 111 20.42 4.08 -9.46
CA TYR A 111 20.39 2.91 -10.33
C TYR A 111 19.46 3.11 -11.52
N ASP A 112 19.90 2.72 -12.72
CA ASP A 112 19.13 2.82 -13.98
C ASP A 112 17.66 2.36 -13.86
N PHE A 113 17.40 1.38 -12.99
CA PHE A 113 16.05 0.89 -12.74
C PHE A 113 15.11 1.91 -12.09
N SER A 114 15.55 2.74 -11.13
CA SER A 114 14.70 3.79 -10.54
C SER A 114 14.37 4.86 -11.57
N TYR A 115 15.33 5.18 -12.43
CA TYR A 115 15.20 6.17 -13.50
C TYR A 115 14.18 5.82 -14.59
N ARG A 116 13.90 4.53 -14.80
CA ARG A 116 12.87 4.07 -15.75
C ARG A 116 11.46 4.16 -15.19
N ARG A 117 11.32 4.44 -13.89
CA ARG A 117 10.03 4.56 -13.21
C ARG A 117 9.59 6.02 -13.12
N GLY A 118 8.31 6.25 -12.82
CA GLY A 118 7.75 7.59 -12.74
C GLY A 118 8.13 8.31 -11.44
N ASN A 119 8.34 9.62 -11.45
CA ASN A 119 8.62 10.32 -10.19
C ASN A 119 7.36 10.41 -9.30
N TYR A 120 7.43 9.97 -8.05
CA TYR A 120 6.26 9.94 -7.17
C TYR A 120 5.64 11.32 -6.89
N PHE A 121 6.48 12.35 -6.76
CA PHE A 121 6.03 13.70 -6.44
C PHE A 121 5.44 14.37 -7.68
N ALA A 122 6.09 14.20 -8.84
CA ALA A 122 5.55 14.69 -10.11
C ALA A 122 4.26 13.97 -10.52
N ALA A 123 4.08 12.72 -10.08
CA ALA A 123 2.88 11.94 -10.34
C ALA A 123 1.67 12.38 -9.50
N TYR A 124 1.86 13.07 -8.38
CA TYR A 124 0.75 13.50 -7.54
C TYR A 124 -0.05 14.60 -8.24
N LYS A 125 -1.36 14.37 -8.42
CA LYS A 125 -2.28 15.26 -9.15
C LYS A 125 -3.22 16.06 -8.24
N GLY A 126 -3.13 15.87 -6.93
CA GLY A 126 -3.97 16.55 -5.95
C GLY A 126 -3.43 17.95 -5.60
N THR A 127 -3.92 18.49 -4.49
CA THR A 127 -3.50 19.81 -3.99
C THR A 127 -2.76 19.67 -2.66
N VAL A 128 -1.69 20.43 -2.50
CA VAL A 128 -0.96 20.53 -1.22
C VAL A 128 -0.88 21.98 -0.76
N ILE A 129 -1.24 22.22 0.51
CA ILE A 129 -1.19 23.53 1.16
C ILE A 129 -0.37 23.39 2.45
N ASN A 130 0.85 23.91 2.44
CA ASN A 130 1.69 24.00 3.63
C ASN A 130 1.47 25.34 4.33
N GLY A 131 0.47 25.39 5.22
CA GLY A 131 0.08 26.61 5.96
C GLY A 131 0.72 26.74 7.35
N ALA A 132 1.37 25.69 7.85
CA ALA A 132 1.99 25.68 9.17
C ALA A 132 3.28 26.52 9.22
N ASN A 133 3.54 27.12 10.38
CA ASN A 133 4.74 27.91 10.67
C ASN A 133 5.60 27.35 11.84
N ASN A 134 5.14 26.27 12.47
CA ASN A 134 5.82 25.58 13.57
C ASN A 134 6.81 24.49 13.11
N GLY A 135 7.15 24.46 11.84
CA GLY A 135 8.04 23.46 11.25
C GLY A 135 7.34 22.26 10.64
N TYR A 136 6.01 22.19 10.74
CA TYR A 136 5.25 21.14 10.08
C TYR A 136 5.23 21.33 8.57
N LEU A 137 5.56 20.27 7.84
CA LEU A 137 5.52 20.23 6.39
C LEU A 137 4.95 18.88 5.96
N ALA A 138 4.18 18.86 4.87
CA ALA A 138 3.77 17.63 4.21
C ALA A 138 3.90 17.77 2.69
N PHE A 139 4.44 16.73 2.07
CA PHE A 139 4.62 16.64 0.62
C PHE A 139 4.03 15.31 0.13
N PRO A 140 2.85 15.35 -0.50
CA PRO A 140 2.22 14.15 -1.04
C PRO A 140 2.95 13.62 -2.27
N GLY A 141 2.88 12.31 -2.43
CA GLY A 141 3.34 11.57 -3.59
C GLY A 141 2.34 10.49 -3.97
N ALA A 142 2.40 10.06 -5.23
CA ALA A 142 1.55 9.00 -5.74
C ALA A 142 2.41 7.97 -6.48
N SER A 143 2.19 6.69 -6.17
CA SER A 143 2.82 5.62 -6.93
C SER A 143 2.23 5.54 -8.33
N THR A 144 3.11 5.43 -9.32
CA THR A 144 2.70 5.18 -10.70
C THR A 144 2.58 3.68 -10.96
N ARG A 145 1.87 3.29 -12.03
CA ARG A 145 1.69 1.89 -12.43
C ARG A 145 3.01 1.13 -12.59
N GLN A 146 4.10 1.81 -12.93
CA GLN A 146 5.43 1.19 -13.02
C GLN A 146 5.94 0.64 -11.68
N TYR A 147 5.50 1.15 -10.52
CA TYR A 147 5.90 0.65 -9.20
C TYR A 147 5.03 -0.48 -8.67
N CYS A 148 3.75 -0.52 -9.01
CA CYS A 148 2.78 -1.48 -8.44
C CYS A 148 2.54 -2.71 -9.33
N GLY A 149 3.25 -2.84 -10.45
CA GLY A 149 3.16 -3.98 -11.36
C GLY A 149 2.00 -3.89 -12.36
N SER A 150 1.84 -4.95 -13.16
CA SER A 150 1.04 -4.97 -14.41
C SER A 150 -0.49 -4.88 -14.25
N GLY A 151 -1.03 -4.57 -13.06
CA GLY A 151 -2.47 -4.50 -12.81
C GLY A 151 -3.13 -5.83 -12.45
N ARG A 152 -2.34 -6.86 -12.11
CA ARG A 152 -2.80 -8.13 -11.49
C ARG A 152 -2.52 -8.21 -9.99
N SER A 153 -2.02 -7.13 -9.37
CA SER A 153 -1.87 -7.04 -7.92
C SER A 153 -3.24 -7.15 -7.27
N ALA A 154 -3.35 -7.82 -6.12
CA ALA A 154 -4.58 -7.85 -5.31
C ALA A 154 -4.90 -6.49 -4.67
N GLN A 155 -3.94 -5.56 -4.68
CA GLN A 155 -4.02 -4.25 -4.07
C GLN A 155 -3.64 -3.14 -5.05
N GLY A 156 -4.34 -2.00 -4.96
CA GLY A 156 -4.06 -0.80 -5.75
C GLY A 156 -2.72 -0.14 -5.44
N CYS A 157 -2.38 0.89 -6.21
CA CYS A 157 -1.19 1.72 -6.01
C CYS A 157 -1.39 2.73 -4.86
N PRO A 158 -0.41 2.91 -3.97
CA PRO A 158 -0.56 3.82 -2.84
C PRO A 158 -0.46 5.30 -3.23
N VAL A 159 -1.24 6.12 -2.53
CA VAL A 159 -1.00 7.55 -2.35
C VAL A 159 -0.52 7.77 -0.92
N PHE A 160 0.45 8.66 -0.75
CA PHE A 160 1.18 8.84 0.50
C PHE A 160 1.63 10.28 0.66
N PHE A 161 2.23 10.61 1.80
CA PHE A 161 2.99 11.84 1.96
C PHE A 161 4.22 11.65 2.86
N PHE A 162 5.20 12.52 2.64
CA PHE A 162 6.31 12.74 3.56
C PHE A 162 5.95 13.89 4.49
N PHE A 163 6.17 13.71 5.79
CA PHE A 163 5.88 14.71 6.81
C PHE A 163 7.12 15.04 7.63
N SER A 164 7.34 16.32 7.88
CA SER A 164 8.36 16.80 8.80
C SER A 164 7.70 17.53 9.95
N ALA A 165 8.26 17.36 11.15
CA ALA A 165 7.94 18.14 12.33
C ALA A 165 9.06 19.12 12.73
N ASP A 166 10.11 19.22 11.92
CA ASP A 166 11.39 19.85 12.27
C ASP A 166 11.91 20.79 11.18
N TYR A 167 11.00 21.52 10.51
CA TYR A 167 11.29 22.46 9.44
C TYR A 167 11.94 21.81 8.19
N GLY A 168 11.70 20.51 8.00
CA GLY A 168 12.18 19.74 6.86
C GLY A 168 13.60 19.19 7.01
N ARG A 169 14.14 19.09 8.24
CA ARG A 169 15.43 18.42 8.48
C ARG A 169 15.28 16.91 8.35
N THR A 170 14.17 16.36 8.82
CA THR A 170 13.81 14.94 8.68
C THR A 170 12.39 14.79 8.18
N PHE A 171 12.12 13.67 7.51
CA PHE A 171 10.79 13.33 7.04
C PHE A 171 10.44 11.90 7.39
N ILE A 172 9.23 11.70 7.92
CA ILE A 172 8.59 10.41 8.08
C ILE A 172 7.61 10.18 6.93
N TYR A 173 7.36 8.91 6.61
CA TYR A 173 6.50 8.51 5.51
C TYR A 173 5.17 7.93 6.00
N LYS A 174 4.06 8.30 5.38
CA LYS A 174 2.72 7.75 5.68
C LYS A 174 1.94 7.43 4.41
N ILE A 175 1.51 6.18 4.27
CA ILE A 175 0.51 5.78 3.28
C ILE A 175 -0.86 6.23 3.76
N VAL A 176 -1.61 6.85 2.86
CA VAL A 176 -2.97 7.32 3.13
C VAL A 176 -4.00 6.32 2.60
N ALA A 177 -3.87 5.92 1.34
CA ALA A 177 -4.78 4.96 0.69
C ALA A 177 -4.06 4.22 -0.45
N ALA A 178 -4.68 3.17 -0.98
CA ALA A 178 -4.14 2.42 -2.11
C ALA A 178 -5.25 2.01 -3.08
N GLU A 179 -5.16 2.46 -4.34
CA GLU A 179 -6.20 2.31 -5.35
C GLU A 179 -5.63 2.02 -6.75
N TYR A 180 -6.37 1.27 -7.57
CA TYR A 180 -5.88 0.78 -8.87
C TYR A 180 -5.63 1.88 -9.90
N SER A 181 -6.38 2.98 -9.83
CA SER A 181 -6.29 4.12 -10.75
C SER A 181 -5.50 5.30 -10.18
N THR A 182 -4.54 5.04 -9.29
CA THR A 182 -3.58 6.08 -8.84
C THR A 182 -2.59 6.40 -9.97
N PRO A 183 -2.29 7.68 -10.26
CA PRO A 183 -2.66 8.87 -9.47
C PRO A 183 -4.03 9.48 -9.77
N GLU A 184 -4.69 9.13 -10.88
CA GLU A 184 -5.92 9.77 -11.36
C GLU A 184 -7.03 9.79 -10.29
N ARG A 185 -7.19 8.68 -9.55
CA ARG A 185 -8.16 8.52 -8.46
C ARG A 185 -8.04 9.64 -7.43
N PHE A 186 -6.83 10.04 -7.07
CA PHE A 186 -6.56 11.02 -6.02
C PHE A 186 -6.25 12.42 -6.56
N SER A 187 -6.68 12.71 -7.80
CA SER A 187 -6.53 14.05 -8.40
C SER A 187 -7.31 15.17 -7.69
N LYS A 188 -8.27 14.80 -6.81
CA LYS A 188 -9.02 15.73 -5.97
C LYS A 188 -8.69 15.62 -4.48
N LEU A 189 -7.67 14.82 -4.13
CA LEU A 189 -7.15 14.77 -2.77
C LEU A 189 -6.45 16.07 -2.44
N LYS A 190 -6.82 16.68 -1.31
CA LYS A 190 -6.15 17.82 -0.71
C LYS A 190 -5.40 17.38 0.53
N VAL A 191 -4.15 17.82 0.64
CA VAL A 191 -3.32 17.69 1.84
C VAL A 191 -3.07 19.09 2.37
N VAL A 192 -3.61 19.40 3.54
CA VAL A 192 -3.47 20.72 4.19
C VAL A 192 -2.72 20.55 5.48
N VAL A 193 -1.68 21.35 5.68
CA VAL A 193 -0.83 21.30 6.87
C VAL A 193 -1.08 22.56 7.70
N ALA A 194 -1.48 22.37 8.95
CA ALA A 194 -1.66 23.42 9.93
C ALA A 194 -0.79 23.13 11.16
N ASN A 195 -0.71 24.10 12.07
CA ASN A 195 0.14 23.97 13.27
C ASN A 195 -0.27 22.83 14.20
N ASP A 196 -1.51 22.34 14.09
CA ASP A 196 -2.04 21.26 14.92
C ASP A 196 -2.11 19.90 14.21
N GLY A 197 -1.66 19.81 12.95
CA GLY A 197 -1.62 18.53 12.23
C GLY A 197 -1.77 18.63 10.72
N VAL A 198 -2.03 17.47 10.11
CA VAL A 198 -2.25 17.31 8.67
C VAL A 198 -3.70 16.90 8.44
N TYR A 199 -4.37 17.62 7.55
CA TYR A 199 -5.74 17.39 7.14
C TYR A 199 -5.77 16.80 5.73
N LEU A 200 -6.59 15.78 5.54
CA LEU A 200 -6.74 15.06 4.28
C LEU A 200 -8.21 15.01 3.89
N ARG A 201 -8.51 15.39 2.66
CA ARG A 201 -9.87 15.30 2.08
C ARG A 201 -9.81 15.12 0.57
N ASP A 202 -10.51 14.13 0.07
CA ASP A 202 -10.73 13.87 -1.34
C ASP A 202 -12.09 14.44 -1.77
N GLU A 203 -12.05 15.52 -2.56
CA GLU A 203 -13.24 16.24 -3.04
C GLU A 203 -13.81 15.63 -4.33
N SER A 204 -13.42 14.40 -4.69
CA SER A 204 -14.03 13.66 -5.82
C SER A 204 -15.50 13.33 -5.60
N GLN A 205 -15.97 13.36 -4.35
CA GLN A 205 -17.37 13.16 -3.97
C GLN A 205 -17.83 14.24 -3.00
N LYS A 206 -19.15 14.44 -2.90
CA LYS A 206 -19.73 15.29 -1.86
C LYS A 206 -19.63 14.57 -0.53
N GLU A 207 -19.23 15.30 0.50
CA GLU A 207 -19.26 14.81 1.87
C GLU A 207 -20.71 14.52 2.26
N SER A 208 -20.93 13.36 2.87
CA SER A 208 -22.24 13.00 3.38
C SER A 208 -22.55 13.85 4.61
N VAL A 209 -23.80 14.28 4.75
CA VAL A 209 -24.26 15.05 5.92
C VAL A 209 -24.09 14.27 7.24
N TYR A 210 -23.88 12.95 7.16
CA TYR A 210 -23.69 12.05 8.30
C TYR A 210 -22.31 11.37 8.34
N SER A 211 -21.31 11.86 7.60
CA SER A 211 -20.01 11.21 7.57
C SER A 211 -19.11 11.64 8.73
N HIS A 212 -19.22 10.94 9.84
CA HIS A 212 -18.01 10.68 10.62
C HIS A 212 -17.08 9.86 9.70
N PRO A 213 -15.78 10.21 9.59
CA PRO A 213 -14.82 9.38 8.85
C PRO A 213 -14.97 7.94 9.33
N ILE A 214 -14.94 6.91 8.47
CA ILE A 214 -15.04 5.52 8.97
C ILE A 214 -13.64 4.96 9.32
N GLY A 215 -12.59 5.74 9.06
CA GLY A 215 -11.19 5.41 9.28
C GLY A 215 -10.30 6.31 8.43
N LEU A 216 -8.98 6.26 8.64
CA LEU A 216 -8.00 7.03 7.86
C LEU A 216 -8.13 6.87 6.34
N ARG A 217 -8.68 5.74 5.87
CA ARG A 217 -8.87 5.45 4.45
C ARG A 217 -10.15 6.06 3.85
N ASP A 218 -11.09 6.51 4.68
CA ASP A 218 -12.28 7.22 4.22
C ASP A 218 -11.94 8.69 3.95
N LEU A 219 -11.27 8.93 2.84
CA LEU A 219 -10.83 10.28 2.48
C LEU A 219 -11.95 11.18 1.97
N TYR A 220 -13.18 10.71 1.79
CA TYR A 220 -14.29 11.58 1.39
C TYR A 220 -14.71 12.52 2.52
N SER A 221 -14.40 12.14 3.76
CA SER A 221 -14.55 12.93 4.99
C SER A 221 -13.24 13.64 5.35
N VAL A 222 -13.30 14.72 6.14
CA VAL A 222 -12.08 15.37 6.63
C VAL A 222 -11.38 14.46 7.64
N ASN A 223 -10.20 13.97 7.29
CA ASN A 223 -9.34 13.22 8.19
C ASN A 223 -8.27 14.14 8.79
N LYS A 224 -8.05 14.05 10.09
CA LYS A 224 -6.98 14.76 10.79
C LYS A 224 -5.95 13.78 11.35
N LEU A 225 -4.69 14.03 11.03
CA LEU A 225 -3.52 13.38 11.61
C LEU A 225 -2.80 14.37 12.52
N ARG A 226 -2.67 14.05 13.82
CA ARG A 226 -1.79 14.77 14.73
C ARG A 226 -0.41 14.12 14.76
N PHE A 227 0.61 14.91 15.05
CA PHE A 227 1.95 14.39 15.31
C PHE A 227 2.15 14.30 16.83
N SER A 228 2.54 13.11 17.32
CA SER A 228 2.88 12.85 18.72
C SER A 228 3.96 11.79 18.76
N ASP A 229 4.98 11.97 19.60
CA ASP A 229 5.98 10.94 19.91
C ASP A 229 6.67 10.34 18.67
N GLY A 230 6.97 11.18 17.66
CA GLY A 230 7.62 10.74 16.43
C GLY A 230 6.69 10.07 15.40
N ALA A 231 5.38 9.99 15.67
CA ALA A 231 4.42 9.32 14.82
C ALA A 231 3.23 10.21 14.42
N LEU A 232 2.65 9.92 13.25
CA LEU A 232 1.38 10.49 12.80
C LEU A 232 0.22 9.59 13.24
N ILE A 233 -0.62 10.14 14.10
CA ILE A 233 -1.76 9.47 14.73
C ILE A 233 -3.06 10.03 14.13
N SER A 234 -3.93 9.14 13.68
CA SER A 234 -5.29 9.47 13.23
C SER A 234 -6.12 9.82 14.45
N ILE A 235 -6.62 11.07 14.50
CA ILE A 235 -7.54 11.51 15.56
C ILE A 235 -8.79 10.62 15.58
N TYR A 236 -9.23 10.16 14.42
CA TYR A 236 -10.36 9.26 14.32
C TYR A 236 -10.04 7.88 14.93
N ASP A 237 -8.84 7.35 14.71
CA ASP A 237 -8.47 6.05 15.29
C ASP A 237 -8.39 6.16 16.82
N ASP A 238 -7.91 7.29 17.35
CA ASP A 238 -7.96 7.60 18.79
C ASP A 238 -9.40 7.60 19.31
N TRP A 239 -10.32 8.30 18.62
CA TRP A 239 -11.75 8.32 18.98
C TRP A 239 -12.40 6.94 18.91
N GLN A 240 -12.11 6.12 17.89
CA GLN A 240 -12.65 4.76 17.82
C GLN A 240 -12.19 3.88 18.97
N ASN A 241 -10.93 4.02 19.38
CA ASN A 241 -10.41 3.30 20.55
C ASN A 241 -11.09 3.77 21.84
N GLU A 242 -11.33 5.07 21.98
CA GLU A 242 -12.05 5.65 23.11
C GLU A 242 -13.51 5.17 23.15
N ILE A 243 -14.23 5.24 22.02
CA ILE A 243 -15.59 4.72 21.86
C ILE A 243 -15.64 3.24 22.25
N ALA A 244 -14.72 2.42 21.73
CA ALA A 244 -14.69 0.99 22.05
C ALA A 244 -14.47 0.74 23.56
N GLY A 245 -13.63 1.56 24.21
CA GLY A 245 -13.43 1.53 25.66
C GLY A 245 -14.71 1.86 26.43
N LEU A 246 -15.37 2.97 26.11
CA LEU A 246 -16.60 3.40 26.76
C LEU A 246 -17.76 2.42 26.51
N VAL A 247 -17.88 1.88 25.30
CA VAL A 247 -18.89 0.85 25.00
C VAL A 247 -18.63 -0.38 25.85
N LYS A 248 -17.38 -0.81 25.99
CA LYS A 248 -17.03 -1.93 26.86
C LYS A 248 -17.43 -1.68 28.32
N GLU A 249 -17.11 -0.52 28.86
CA GLU A 249 -17.50 -0.13 30.21
C GLU A 249 -19.01 -0.14 30.41
N GLU A 250 -19.76 0.38 29.43
CA GLU A 250 -21.22 0.42 29.47
C GLU A 250 -21.85 -0.97 29.37
N LEU A 251 -21.28 -1.85 28.53
CA LEU A 251 -21.69 -3.25 28.43
C LEU A 251 -21.45 -4.00 29.76
N ILE A 252 -20.32 -3.76 30.42
CA ILE A 252 -20.01 -4.33 31.75
C ILE A 252 -21.03 -3.82 32.77
N ARG A 253 -21.28 -2.50 32.79
CA ARG A 253 -22.24 -1.86 33.69
C ARG A 253 -23.66 -2.42 33.54
N LYS A 254 -24.09 -2.65 32.30
CA LYS A 254 -25.39 -3.25 31.96
C LYS A 254 -25.41 -4.79 32.09
N LYS A 255 -24.30 -5.40 32.55
CA LYS A 255 -24.12 -6.86 32.72
C LYS A 255 -24.43 -7.65 31.45
N ILE A 256 -24.00 -7.13 30.31
CA ILE A 256 -24.21 -7.77 29.01
C ILE A 256 -23.26 -8.97 28.88
N PRO A 257 -23.74 -10.17 28.46
CA PRO A 257 -22.93 -11.39 28.50
C PRO A 257 -21.61 -11.32 27.72
N TYR A 258 -21.60 -10.64 26.57
CA TYR A 258 -20.43 -10.50 25.70
C TYR A 258 -19.53 -9.31 26.06
N ALA A 259 -19.78 -8.61 27.17
CA ALA A 259 -19.04 -7.40 27.52
C ALA A 259 -17.52 -7.61 27.62
N ASN A 260 -17.10 -8.76 28.15
CA ASN A 260 -15.67 -9.08 28.31
C ASN A 260 -14.99 -9.43 26.97
N GLU A 261 -15.76 -9.96 26.02
CA GLU A 261 -15.31 -10.31 24.67
C GLU A 261 -15.33 -9.10 23.72
N TYR A 262 -15.98 -8.02 24.12
CA TYR A 262 -16.07 -6.80 23.32
C TYR A 262 -14.70 -6.12 23.15
N GLY A 263 -14.46 -5.67 21.92
CA GLY A 263 -13.29 -4.93 21.46
C GLY A 263 -13.50 -4.43 20.03
N PRO A 264 -12.51 -3.73 19.44
CA PRO A 264 -12.63 -3.12 18.10
C PRO A 264 -13.03 -4.10 16.99
N ASP A 265 -12.57 -5.35 17.08
CA ASP A 265 -12.84 -6.40 16.10
C ASP A 265 -14.04 -7.30 16.47
N PHE A 266 -14.78 -6.96 17.53
CA PHE A 266 -15.88 -7.79 18.01
C PHE A 266 -17.03 -7.83 16.98
N ARG A 267 -17.40 -9.05 16.58
CA ARG A 267 -18.51 -9.31 15.66
C ARG A 267 -19.64 -10.01 16.40
N ILE A 268 -20.69 -9.26 16.71
CA ILE A 268 -21.83 -9.77 17.48
C ILE A 268 -22.51 -10.97 16.83
N LEU A 269 -22.58 -11.03 15.49
CA LEU A 269 -23.15 -12.17 14.78
C LEU A 269 -22.30 -13.43 14.92
N ASP A 270 -20.98 -13.28 15.03
CA ASP A 270 -20.08 -14.42 15.27
C ASP A 270 -20.21 -14.91 16.71
N TYR A 271 -20.28 -14.00 17.68
CA TYR A 271 -20.61 -14.34 19.07
C TYR A 271 -21.95 -15.06 19.20
N ILE A 272 -23.02 -14.57 18.57
CA ILE A 272 -24.35 -15.21 18.64
C ILE A 272 -24.32 -16.66 18.14
N ARG A 273 -23.51 -16.94 17.12
CA ARG A 273 -23.35 -18.31 16.57
C ARG A 273 -22.66 -19.28 17.52
N THR A 274 -21.91 -18.81 18.52
CA THR A 274 -21.25 -19.67 19.50
C THR A 274 -22.16 -20.05 20.68
N LEU A 275 -23.31 -19.37 20.84
CA LEU A 275 -24.21 -19.56 21.96
C LEU A 275 -24.95 -20.90 21.90
N THR A 276 -25.01 -21.58 23.06
CA THR A 276 -25.78 -22.81 23.25
C THR A 276 -26.77 -22.63 24.40
N PRO A 277 -28.08 -22.88 24.20
CA PRO A 277 -28.72 -23.26 22.93
C PRO A 277 -28.71 -22.12 21.89
N PRO A 278 -28.83 -22.44 20.59
CA PRO A 278 -28.86 -21.43 19.52
C PRO A 278 -29.96 -20.40 19.75
N LYS A 279 -29.66 -19.13 19.47
CA LYS A 279 -30.64 -18.04 19.57
C LYS A 279 -31.59 -18.01 18.39
N THR A 280 -32.85 -17.68 18.66
CA THR A 280 -33.83 -17.38 17.61
C THR A 280 -33.43 -16.12 16.85
N ARG A 281 -34.00 -15.92 15.66
CA ARG A 281 -33.79 -14.69 14.87
C ARG A 281 -34.18 -13.44 15.65
N HIS A 282 -35.29 -13.51 16.39
CA HIS A 282 -35.77 -12.38 17.19
C HIS A 282 -34.80 -12.03 18.33
N GLU A 283 -34.34 -13.02 19.10
CA GLU A 283 -33.34 -12.80 20.16
C GLU A 283 -32.02 -12.27 19.59
N SER A 284 -31.58 -12.79 18.44
CA SER A 284 -30.37 -12.35 17.76
C SER A 284 -30.46 -10.87 17.36
N ASN A 285 -31.58 -10.47 16.76
CA ASN A 285 -31.82 -9.07 16.40
C ASN A 285 -31.83 -8.16 17.63
N LEU A 286 -32.51 -8.57 18.71
CA LEU A 286 -32.54 -7.79 19.95
C LEU A 286 -31.14 -7.55 20.54
N MET A 287 -30.26 -8.54 20.44
CA MET A 287 -28.86 -8.39 20.87
C MET A 287 -28.08 -7.41 20.00
N VAL A 288 -28.27 -7.47 18.68
CA VAL A 288 -27.66 -6.56 17.71
C VAL A 288 -28.14 -5.12 17.94
N ASP A 289 -29.45 -4.94 18.02
CA ASP A 289 -30.08 -3.63 18.20
C ASP A 289 -29.61 -2.98 19.50
N LYS A 290 -29.54 -3.75 20.59
CA LYS A 290 -29.06 -3.25 21.89
C LYS A 290 -27.60 -2.83 21.87
N LEU A 291 -26.73 -3.57 21.16
CA LEU A 291 -25.33 -3.14 20.99
C LEU A 291 -25.26 -1.86 20.15
N SER A 292 -26.05 -1.80 19.07
CA SER A 292 -26.10 -0.64 18.19
C SER A 292 -26.57 0.62 18.92
N GLU A 293 -27.60 0.51 19.76
CA GLU A 293 -28.13 1.60 20.56
C GLU A 293 -27.07 2.15 21.53
N ILE A 294 -26.41 1.28 22.31
CA ILE A 294 -25.34 1.68 23.23
C ILE A 294 -24.20 2.38 22.47
N ARG A 295 -23.83 1.84 21.31
CA ARG A 295 -22.77 2.42 20.47
C ARG A 295 -23.15 3.81 19.97
N MET A 296 -24.35 3.97 19.41
CA MET A 296 -24.83 5.27 18.92
C MET A 296 -24.90 6.31 20.03
N GLU A 297 -25.40 5.97 21.23
CA GLU A 297 -25.45 6.88 22.38
C GLU A 297 -24.07 7.38 22.83
N ILE A 298 -23.03 6.55 22.67
CA ILE A 298 -21.65 6.91 23.02
C ILE A 298 -20.99 7.69 21.90
N GLU A 299 -21.18 7.27 20.64
CA GLU A 299 -20.71 7.98 19.46
C GLU A 299 -21.24 9.42 19.43
N ASP A 300 -22.54 9.62 19.67
CA ASP A 300 -23.17 10.95 19.72
C ASP A 300 -22.59 11.85 20.82
N LYS A 301 -22.04 11.29 21.91
CA LYS A 301 -21.38 12.08 22.97
C LYS A 301 -19.95 12.47 22.64
N ILE A 302 -19.28 11.71 21.78
CA ILE A 302 -17.89 11.97 21.36
C ILE A 302 -17.86 12.87 20.13
N TYR A 303 -18.78 12.65 19.19
CA TYR A 303 -18.84 13.40 17.94
C TYR A 303 -19.78 14.60 17.97
N GLY A 304 -20.81 14.61 18.83
CA GLY A 304 -21.77 15.70 18.99
C GLY A 304 -21.31 16.79 19.95
#